data_AF-A0A2M7V8E2-F1
#
_entry.id   AF-A0A2M7V8E2-F1
#
_cell.length_a   1.000
_cell.length_b   1.000
_cell.length_c   1.000
_cell.angle_alpha   90.00
_cell.angle_beta   90.00
_cell.angle_gamma   90.00
#
_symmetry.space_group_name_H-M   'P 1'
#
loop_
_entity.id
_entity.type
_entity.pdbx_description
1 polymer ?
#
loop_
_entity_poly.entity_id
_entity_poly.type
_entity_poly.pdbx_seq_one_letter_code
_entity_poly.pdbx_strand_id
1 'polypeptide(L)' 'MESKRIIVDLRHYIVELTPNLTAWRNKNIAAVYNDVGVEKFAFINDEVSVKQDDSENTFVTNFFKTIEEAEIWALN' A
#
# COMPACT_ATOMS: atom_id res chain seq x y z
N MET A 1 20.64 0.01 -7.66
CA MET A 1 19.23 0.27 -8.02
C MET A 1 18.64 1.11 -6.92
N GLU A 2 17.91 2.18 -7.24
CA GLU A 2 17.14 2.91 -6.23
C GLU A 2 15.94 2.04 -5.81
N SER A 3 15.82 1.73 -4.51
CA SER A 3 14.65 1.03 -3.97
C SER A 3 13.39 1.84 -4.23
N LYS A 4 12.39 1.22 -4.87
CA LYS A 4 11.10 1.85 -5.12
C LYS A 4 10.18 1.59 -3.95
N ARG A 5 9.96 2.63 -3.14
CA ARG A 5 9.06 2.63 -1.98
C ARG A 5 7.92 3.61 -2.25
N ILE A 6 6.71 3.22 -1.87
CA ILE A 6 5.52 4.03 -2.11
C ILE A 6 4.85 4.32 -0.77
N ILE A 7 4.56 5.61 -0.54
CA ILE A 7 3.78 6.08 0.61
C ILE A 7 2.46 6.64 0.07
N VAL A 8 1.35 6.22 0.68
CA VAL A 8 -0.01 6.60 0.27
C VAL A 8 -0.77 7.11 1.48
N ASP A 9 -1.22 8.36 1.43
CA ASP A 9 -2.07 8.95 2.48
C ASP A 9 -3.56 8.79 2.11
N LEU A 10 -4.28 8.03 2.93
CA LEU A 10 -5.69 7.70 2.76
C LEU A 10 -6.62 8.48 3.71
N ARG A 11 -6.10 9.38 4.56
CA ARG A 11 -6.93 10.07 5.57
C ARG A 11 -8.01 10.99 4.98
N HIS A 12 -7.82 11.43 3.74
CA HIS A 12 -8.80 12.23 3.00
C HIS A 12 -9.47 11.47 1.85
N TYR A 13 -9.32 10.14 1.79
CA TYR A 13 -9.96 9.34 0.77
C TYR A 13 -11.46 9.22 1.06
N ILE A 14 -12.29 9.75 0.16
CA ILE A 14 -13.76 9.81 0.31
C ILE A 14 -14.45 8.54 -0.21
N VAL A 15 -13.69 7.64 -0.86
CA VAL A 15 -14.22 6.45 -1.53
C VAL A 15 -13.99 5.22 -0.67
N GLU A 16 -15.07 4.56 -0.29
CA GLU A 16 -15.00 3.22 0.31
C GLU A 16 -14.57 2.19 -0.74
N LEU A 17 -13.60 1.36 -0.37
CA LEU A 17 -13.13 0.25 -1.21
C LEU A 17 -14.21 -0.84 -1.25
N THR A 18 -15.08 -0.77 -2.25
CA THR A 18 -16.04 -1.85 -2.52
C THR A 18 -15.28 -3.16 -2.86
N PRO A 19 -15.86 -4.34 -2.59
CA PRO A 19 -15.22 -5.63 -2.93
C PRO A 19 -14.80 -5.72 -4.41
N ASN A 20 -15.61 -5.17 -5.32
CA ASN A 20 -15.32 -5.14 -6.76
C ASN A 20 -14.09 -4.28 -7.09
N LEU A 21 -13.97 -3.11 -6.44
CA LEU A 21 -12.82 -2.23 -6.64
C LEU A 21 -11.54 -2.85 -6.06
N THR A 22 -11.63 -3.51 -4.91
CA THR A 22 -10.53 -4.26 -4.30
C THR A 22 -10.06 -5.40 -5.21
N ALA A 23 -10.98 -6.21 -5.73
CA ALA A 23 -10.65 -7.31 -6.65
C ALA A 23 -10.04 -6.80 -7.96
N TRP A 24 -10.59 -5.72 -8.54
CA TRP A 24 -10.01 -5.07 -9.71
C TRP A 24 -8.60 -4.55 -9.43
N ARG A 25 -8.38 -3.87 -8.30
CA ARG A 25 -7.06 -3.38 -7.90
C ARG A 25 -6.09 -4.53 -7.77
N ASN A 26 -6.41 -5.58 -7.02
CA ASN A 26 -5.50 -6.71 -6.82
C ASN A 26 -5.09 -7.33 -8.16
N LYS A 27 -6.05 -7.58 -9.05
CA LYS A 27 -5.79 -8.17 -10.37
C LYS A 27 -4.91 -7.30 -11.28
N ASN A 28 -5.08 -5.97 -11.24
CA ASN A 28 -4.46 -5.09 -12.24
C ASN A 28 -3.24 -4.33 -11.73
N ILE A 29 -3.11 -4.18 -10.41
CA ILE A 29 -2.14 -3.28 -9.80
C ILE A 29 -0.98 -4.05 -9.14
N ALA A 30 -1.24 -5.24 -8.57
CA ALA A 30 -0.19 -6.05 -7.95
C ALA A 30 0.88 -6.46 -8.96
N ALA A 31 0.47 -6.99 -10.13
CA ALA A 31 1.40 -7.37 -11.19
C ALA A 31 2.26 -6.19 -11.68
N VAL A 32 1.67 -5.01 -11.82
CA VAL A 32 2.40 -3.81 -12.23
C VAL A 32 3.48 -3.47 -11.20
N TYR A 33 3.15 -3.41 -9.92
CA TYR A 33 4.13 -3.04 -8.88
C TYR A 33 5.22 -4.08 -8.66
N ASN A 34 4.89 -5.37 -8.79
CA ASN A 34 5.87 -6.45 -8.77
C ASN A 34 6.87 -6.30 -9.94
N ASP A 35 6.38 -6.08 -11.17
CA ASP A 35 7.21 -5.96 -12.38
C ASP A 35 8.17 -4.76 -12.31
N VAL A 36 7.75 -3.62 -11.74
CA VAL A 36 8.65 -2.47 -11.56
C VAL A 36 9.64 -2.65 -10.40
N GLY A 37 9.50 -3.69 -9.58
CA GLY A 37 10.36 -3.96 -8.43
C GLY A 37 10.09 -3.02 -7.26
N VAL A 38 8.82 -2.74 -6.95
CA VAL A 38 8.47 -2.09 -5.69
C VAL A 38 8.78 -3.03 -4.53
N GLU A 39 9.28 -2.48 -3.42
CA GLU A 39 9.69 -3.26 -2.25
C GLU A 39 8.74 -3.05 -1.06
N LYS A 40 8.22 -1.84 -0.91
CA LYS A 40 7.43 -1.44 0.26
C LYS A 40 6.28 -0.50 -0.10
N PHE A 41 5.13 -0.74 0.51
CA PHE A 41 3.96 0.14 0.54
C PHE A 41 3.65 0.55 1.98
N ALA A 42 3.61 1.85 2.24
CA ALA A 42 3.19 2.42 3.50
C ALA A 42 1.87 3.17 3.32
N PHE A 43 0.81 2.70 3.96
CA PHE A 43 -0.50 3.36 3.95
C PHE A 43 -0.71 4.14 5.23
N ILE A 44 -1.12 5.40 5.11
CA ILE A 44 -1.44 6.24 6.26
C ILE A 44 -2.97 6.34 6.35
N ASN A 45 -3.54 5.87 7.46
CA ASN A 45 -4.97 5.89 7.70
C ASN A 45 -5.25 6.00 9.20
N ASP A 46 -6.22 6.83 9.59
CA ASP A 46 -6.64 7.01 10.99
C ASP A 46 -7.41 5.79 11.50
N GLU A 47 -8.17 5.13 10.62
CA GLU A 47 -8.96 3.94 10.91
C GLU A 47 -8.27 2.68 10.39
N VAL A 48 -7.25 2.22 11.12
CA VAL A 48 -6.48 1.03 10.75
C VAL A 48 -7.34 -0.23 10.92
N SER A 49 -8.07 -0.63 9.87
CA SER A 49 -8.74 -1.94 9.84
C SER A 49 -8.84 -2.62 8.47
N VAL A 50 -8.33 -2.00 7.40
CA VAL A 50 -8.36 -2.63 6.08
C VAL A 50 -7.11 -3.48 5.89
N LYS A 51 -7.16 -4.76 6.28
CA LYS A 51 -6.16 -5.72 5.80
C LYS A 51 -6.38 -5.93 4.30
N GLN A 52 -5.43 -5.50 3.48
CA GLN A 52 -5.39 -5.91 2.08
C GLN A 52 -5.01 -7.40 2.00
N ASP A 53 -5.57 -8.08 1.01
CA ASP A 53 -5.05 -9.39 0.60
C ASP A 53 -3.76 -9.14 -0.20
N ASP A 54 -2.63 -9.51 0.41
CA ASP A 54 -1.29 -9.31 -0.12
C ASP A 54 -0.64 -10.61 -0.61
N SER A 55 -1.41 -11.69 -0.78
CA SER A 55 -0.88 -13.02 -1.11
C SER A 55 -0.09 -13.10 -2.42
N GLU A 56 -0.35 -12.19 -3.36
CA GLU A 56 0.32 -12.11 -4.66
C GLU A 56 1.43 -11.04 -4.74
N ASN A 57 1.67 -10.29 -3.66
CA ASN A 57 2.62 -9.19 -3.65
C ASN A 57 4.04 -9.69 -3.36
N THR A 58 5.03 -9.20 -4.13
CA THR A 58 6.46 -9.37 -3.79
C THR A 58 6.98 -8.27 -2.87
N PHE A 59 6.18 -7.23 -2.65
CA PHE A 59 6.45 -6.11 -1.75
C PHE A 59 5.73 -6.27 -0.42
N VAL A 60 6.27 -5.64 0.61
CA VAL A 60 5.66 -5.61 1.95
C VAL A 60 4.73 -4.41 2.06
N THR A 61 3.52 -4.64 2.56
CA THR A 61 2.56 -3.58 2.89
C THR A 61 2.50 -3.38 4.40
N ASN A 62 2.42 -2.13 4.87
CA ASN A 62 2.15 -1.82 6.26
C ASN A 62 1.31 -0.54 6.42
N PHE A 63 0.67 -0.38 7.58
CA PHE A 63 -0.25 0.71 7.88
C PHE A 63 0.25 1.55 9.05
N PHE A 64 0.11 2.87 8.94
CA PHE A 64 0.61 3.86 9.89
C PHE A 64 -0.44 4.92 10.18
N LYS A 65 -0.30 5.59 11.32
CA LYS A 65 -1.16 6.74 11.68
C LYS A 65 -0.54 8.07 11.29
N THR A 66 0.78 8.11 11.18
CA THR A 66 1.53 9.33 10.87
C THR A 66 2.38 9.16 9.63
N ILE A 67 2.65 10.27 8.94
CA ILE A 67 3.58 10.30 7.79
C ILE A 67 4.99 9.90 8.25
N GLU A 68 5.43 10.41 9.40
CA GLU A 68 6.77 10.17 9.94
C GLU A 68 7.07 8.69 10.18
N GLU A 69 6.15 7.95 10.80
CA GLU A 69 6.30 6.49 11.00
C GLU A 69 6.40 5.74 9.67
N ALA A 70 5.59 6.15 8.68
CA ALA A 70 5.57 5.58 7.34
C ALA A 70 6.92 5.79 6.62
N GLU A 71 7.47 7.00 6.70
CA GLU A 71 8.75 7.36 6.10
C GLU A 71 9.92 6.60 6.73
N ILE A 72 9.99 6.56 8.07
CA ILE A 72 11.02 5.82 8.80
C ILE A 72 10.98 4.33 8.40
N TRP A 73 9.80 3.73 8.37
CA TRP A 73 9.68 2.31 8.01
C TRP A 73 10.01 2.04 6.55
N ALA A 74 9.65 2.94 5.64
CA ALA A 74 9.94 2.79 4.22
C ALA A 74 11.44 2.83 3.93
N LEU A 75 12.20 3.64 4.69
CA LEU A 75 13.65 3.84 4.49
C LEU A 75 14.55 2.79 5.14
N ASN A 76 14.07 2.12 6.21
CA ASN A 76 14.73 0.95 6.80
C ASN A 76 14.44 -0.33 6.00
#